data_AF-A0A7C3AJK1-F1
#
_entry.id   AF-A0A7C3AJK1-F1
#
_cell.length_a   1.000
_cell.length_b   1.000
_cell.length_c   1.000
_cell.angle_alpha   90.00
_cell.angle_beta   90.00
_cell.angle_gamma   90.00
#
_symmetry.space_group_name_H-M   'P 1'
#
loop_
_entity.id
_entity.type
_entity.pdbx_description
1 polymer ?
#
loop_
_entity_poly.entity_id
_entity_poly.type
_entity_poly.pdbx_seq_one_letter_code
_entity_poly.pdbx_strand_id
1 'polypeptide(L)'
;MGIVVDERLARTSPCICYQLKDMCDDPERCPDNFLCFSHGIIGALSNYQDRVYCKDYLIRKSPGIEHRIKKFKLWGKIADVCLEEDDFLDCVIREARRLKKYH
;
A
#
# COMPACT_ATOMS: atom_id res chain seq x y z
N MET A 1 7.80 -4.66 1.70
CA MET A 1 8.47 -4.53 3.02
C MET A 1 9.39 -3.32 2.94
N GLY A 2 9.44 -2.50 3.99
CA GLY A 2 10.26 -1.29 4.00
C GLY A 2 11.74 -1.59 4.20
N ILE A 3 12.62 -0.69 3.78
CA ILE A 3 14.07 -0.78 3.96
C ILE A 3 14.46 0.07 5.16
N VAL A 4 15.08 -0.54 6.16
CA VAL A 4 15.57 0.20 7.34
C VAL A 4 16.82 0.97 6.96
N VAL A 5 16.78 2.29 7.14
CA VAL A 5 17.89 3.20 6.81
C VAL A 5 18.49 3.86 8.05
N ASP A 6 17.69 4.07 9.10
CA ASP A 6 18.15 4.51 10.41
C ASP A 6 17.36 3.75 11.47
N GLU A 7 17.97 2.70 12.03
CA GLU A 7 17.30 1.83 12.99
C GLU A 7 16.97 2.56 14.30
N ARG A 8 17.84 3.48 14.74
CA ARG A 8 17.62 4.23 15.98
C ARG A 8 16.40 5.14 15.81
N LEU A 9 16.38 5.92 14.72
CA LEU A 9 15.25 6.78 14.41
C LEU A 9 13.96 5.97 14.24
N ALA A 10 14.03 4.84 13.55
CA ALA A 10 12.89 3.97 13.31
C ALA A 10 12.23 3.48 14.61
N ARG A 11 13.02 3.22 15.66
CA ARG A 11 12.55 2.72 16.97
C ARG A 11 12.06 3.81 17.92
N THR A 12 12.50 5.05 17.73
CA THR A 12 12.18 6.17 18.64
C THR A 12 11.12 7.11 18.08
N SER A 13 10.92 7.14 16.76
CA SER A 13 9.90 7.98 16.14
C SER A 13 8.53 7.31 16.19
N PRO A 14 7.43 8.07 16.39
CA PRO A 14 6.09 7.52 16.25
C PRO A 14 5.82 7.11 14.80
N CYS A 15 5.07 6.02 14.64
CA CYS A 15 4.65 5.57 13.33
C CYS A 15 3.45 6.37 12.84
N ILE A 16 3.41 6.66 11.54
CA ILE A 16 2.25 7.27 10.89
C ILE A 16 1.51 6.17 10.16
N CYS A 17 0.24 5.99 10.50
CA CYS A 17 -0.59 4.94 9.92
C CYS A 17 -1.83 5.53 9.26
N TYR A 18 -2.16 5.03 8.08
CA TYR A 18 -3.36 5.41 7.35
C TYR A 18 -4.33 4.26 7.35
N GLN A 19 -5.57 4.51 7.81
CA GLN A 19 -6.64 3.52 7.76
C GLN A 19 -7.11 3.37 6.31
N LEU A 20 -7.04 2.16 5.78
CA LEU A 20 -7.50 1.81 4.44
C LEU A 20 -8.75 0.95 4.57
N LYS A 21 -9.93 1.57 4.53
CA LYS A 21 -11.18 0.80 4.50
C LYS A 21 -11.28 0.01 3.19
N ASP A 22 -11.73 -1.24 3.29
CA ASP A 22 -12.12 -2.08 2.15
C ASP A 22 -10.99 -2.39 1.14
N MET A 23 -9.72 -2.42 1.59
CA MET A 23 -8.56 -2.62 0.69
C MET A 23 -7.84 -3.95 0.84
N CYS A 24 -8.20 -4.77 1.82
CA CYS A 24 -7.60 -6.08 2.00
C CYS A 24 -8.53 -7.16 1.46
N ASP A 25 -8.11 -7.76 0.34
CA ASP A 25 -8.78 -8.90 -0.27
C ASP A 25 -8.54 -10.18 0.55
N ASP A 26 -7.57 -10.14 1.47
CA ASP A 26 -7.17 -11.23 2.38
C ASP A 26 -6.99 -10.67 3.83
N PRO A 27 -7.90 -11.01 4.76
CA PRO A 27 -7.86 -10.54 6.15
C PRO A 27 -6.65 -11.05 6.96
N GLU A 28 -6.09 -12.22 6.62
CA GLU A 28 -4.94 -12.77 7.34
C GLU A 28 -3.63 -12.04 7.00
N ARG A 29 -3.57 -11.43 5.80
CA ARG A 29 -2.43 -10.62 5.35
C ARG A 29 -2.50 -9.16 5.80
N CYS A 30 -3.68 -8.69 6.20
CA CYS A 30 -3.92 -7.34 6.73
C CYS A 30 -4.73 -7.41 8.04
N PRO A 31 -4.11 -7.79 9.16
CA PRO A 31 -4.85 -7.91 10.41
C PRO A 31 -5.55 -6.60 10.82
N ASP A 32 -5.01 -5.42 10.44
CA ASP A 32 -5.52 -4.14 10.96
C ASP A 32 -5.94 -3.09 9.90
N ASN A 33 -5.90 -3.40 8.59
CA ASN A 33 -6.25 -2.45 7.52
C ASN A 33 -5.48 -1.11 7.58
N PHE A 34 -4.27 -1.08 8.15
CA PHE A 34 -3.43 0.11 8.22
C PHE A 34 -2.24 0.01 7.28
N LEU A 35 -1.90 1.14 6.67
CA LEU A 35 -0.62 1.33 6.00
C LEU A 35 0.26 2.23 6.88
N CYS A 36 1.26 1.63 7.51
CA CYS A 36 2.12 2.28 8.50
C CYS A 36 3.52 2.59 7.93
N PHE A 37 4.09 3.69 8.43
CA PHE A 37 5.41 4.20 8.06
C PHE A 37 6.15 4.69 9.31
N SER A 38 7.48 4.51 9.33
CA SER A 38 8.37 5.04 10.37
C SER A 38 9.47 5.90 9.73
N HIS A 39 9.92 6.96 10.40
CA HIS A 39 10.84 7.94 9.81
C HIS A 39 12.24 7.38 9.48
N GLY A 40 12.63 6.27 10.10
CA GLY A 40 13.89 5.56 9.81
C GLY A 40 13.76 4.41 8.81
N ILE A 41 12.61 4.26 8.15
CA ILE A 41 12.31 3.18 7.20
C ILE A 41 11.75 3.76 5.91
N ILE A 42 12.37 3.42 4.78
CA ILE A 42 11.87 3.80 3.46
C ILE A 42 10.85 2.76 3.01
N GLY A 43 9.62 3.22 2.76
CA GLY A 43 8.49 2.39 2.34
C GLY A 43 7.60 1.96 3.50
N ALA A 44 6.50 1.28 3.16
CA ALA A 44 5.53 0.82 4.14
C ALA A 44 6.09 -0.37 4.95
N LEU A 45 5.75 -0.40 6.24
CA LEU A 45 6.16 -1.46 7.14
C LEU A 45 5.49 -2.79 6.78
N SER A 46 6.24 -3.89 6.89
CA SER A 46 5.64 -5.22 6.94
C SER A 46 5.02 -5.47 8.32
N ASN A 47 4.17 -6.50 8.45
CA ASN A 47 3.60 -6.91 9.74
C ASN A 47 4.67 -7.19 10.80
N TYR A 48 5.84 -7.71 10.39
CA TYR A 48 6.97 -7.90 11.31
C TYR A 48 7.60 -6.57 11.72
N GLN A 49 7.87 -5.69 10.75
CA GLN A 49 8.48 -4.38 11.04
C GLN A 49 7.58 -3.50 11.90
N ASP A 50 6.28 -3.53 11.67
CA ASP A 50 5.29 -2.83 12.48
C ASP A 50 5.42 -3.22 13.97
N ARG A 51 5.45 -4.53 14.28
CA ARG A 51 5.65 -5.05 15.64
C ARG A 51 6.99 -4.67 16.28
N VAL A 52 8.04 -4.48 15.46
CA VAL A 52 9.40 -4.21 15.95
C VAL A 52 9.65 -2.72 16.16
N TYR A 53 9.08 -1.87 15.30
CA TYR A 53 9.41 -0.45 15.21
C TYR A 53 8.28 0.48 15.69
N CYS A 54 7.01 0.06 15.60
CA CYS A 54 5.88 0.90 16.01
C CYS A 54 5.47 0.66 17.46
N LYS A 55 6.01 1.50 18.35
CA LYS A 55 5.56 1.59 19.75
C LYS A 55 4.37 2.52 19.91
N ASP A 56 4.35 3.60 19.14
CA ASP A 56 3.29 4.61 19.13
C ASP A 56 2.71 4.78 17.73
N TYR A 57 1.38 4.89 17.64
CA TYR A 57 0.65 4.98 16.39
C TYR A 57 -0.05 6.33 16.25
N LEU A 58 0.35 7.09 15.23
CA LEU A 58 -0.35 8.30 14.78
C LEU A 58 -1.27 7.96 13.63
N ILE A 59 -2.52 7.65 13.96
CA ILE A 59 -3.54 7.33 12.95
C ILE A 59 -3.97 8.61 12.23
N ARG A 60 -3.70 8.67 10.93
CA ARG A 60 -4.15 9.76 10.06
C ARG A 60 -5.29 9.30 9.17
N LYS A 61 -6.34 10.12 9.12
CA LYS A 61 -7.38 10.02 8.08
C LYS A 61 -6.99 10.94 6.94
N SER A 62 -6.76 10.37 5.77
CA SER A 62 -6.51 11.14 4.54
C SER A 62 -7.29 10.51 3.39
N PRO A 63 -8.47 11.05 3.04
CA PRO A 63 -9.24 10.55 1.90
C PRO A 63 -8.43 10.56 0.60
N GLY A 64 -7.52 11.54 0.45
CA GLY A 64 -6.63 11.64 -0.69
C GLY A 64 -5.63 10.48 -0.80
N ILE A 65 -5.11 9.96 0.32
CA ILE A 65 -4.19 8.82 0.30
C ILE A 65 -4.92 7.53 -0.05
N GLU A 66 -6.13 7.35 0.50
CA GLU A 66 -6.96 6.18 0.22
C GLU A 66 -7.27 6.09 -1.28
N HIS A 67 -7.68 7.20 -1.90
CA HIS A 67 -7.93 7.27 -3.33
C HIS A 67 -6.68 6.95 -4.17
N ARG A 68 -5.51 7.45 -3.77
CA ARG A 68 -4.24 7.18 -4.47
C ARG A 68 -3.87 5.70 -4.40
N ILE A 69 -4.02 5.08 -3.23
CA ILE A 69 -3.71 3.65 -3.05
C ILE A 69 -4.69 2.78 -3.84
N LYS A 70 -6.00 3.11 -3.86
CA LYS A 70 -6.99 2.44 -4.71
C LYS A 70 -6.60 2.47 -6.19
N LYS A 71 -6.19 3.64 -6.69
CA LYS A 71 -5.67 3.77 -8.07
C LYS A 71 -4.41 2.94 -8.31
N PHE A 72 -3.46 2.96 -7.38
CA PHE A 72 -2.24 2.16 -7.49
C PHE A 72 -2.54 0.66 -7.55
N LYS A 73 -3.46 0.16 -6.73
CA LYS A 73 -3.89 -1.24 -6.74
C LYS A 73 -4.55 -1.62 -8.07
N LEU A 74 -5.41 -0.75 -8.61
CA LEU A 74 -6.01 -0.94 -9.93
C LEU A 74 -4.93 -1.05 -11.02
N TRP A 75 -3.96 -0.16 -11.00
CA TRP A 75 -2.82 -0.20 -11.91
C TRP A 75 -1.99 -1.47 -11.77
N GLY A 76 -1.75 -1.95 -10.55
CA GLY A 76 -1.09 -3.24 -10.30
C GLY A 76 -1.81 -4.40 -10.99
N LYS A 77 -3.14 -4.49 -10.83
CA LYS A 77 -3.95 -5.53 -11.49
C LYS A 77 -3.89 -5.47 -13.02
N ILE A 78 -3.85 -4.27 -13.59
CA ILE A 78 -3.71 -4.09 -15.05
C ILE A 78 -2.30 -4.51 -15.49
N ALA A 79 -1.28 -4.09 -14.76
CA ALA A 79 0.11 -4.44 -15.05
C ALA A 79 0.33 -5.97 -14.98
N ASP A 80 -0.20 -6.65 -13.97
CA ASP A 80 -0.09 -8.11 -13.82
C ASP A 80 -0.62 -8.88 -15.06
N VAL A 81 -1.59 -8.31 -15.78
CA VAL A 81 -2.14 -8.91 -17.01
C VAL A 81 -1.34 -8.48 -18.25
N CYS A 82 -0.97 -7.20 -18.32
CA CYS A 82 -0.47 -6.60 -19.56
C CYS A 82 1.06 -6.61 -19.70
N LEU A 83 1.82 -6.86 -18.63
CA LEU A 83 3.28 -6.75 -18.64
C LEU A 83 3.97 -7.68 -19.65
N GLU A 84 3.33 -8.79 -20.00
CA GLU A 84 3.87 -9.79 -20.94
C GLU A 84 3.20 -9.72 -22.33
N GLU A 85 2.27 -8.79 -22.56
CA GLU A 85 1.66 -8.61 -23.89
C GLU A 85 2.54 -7.77 -24.81
N ASP A 86 2.66 -8.20 -26.08
CA ASP A 86 3.44 -7.51 -27.12
C ASP A 86 2.96 -6.06 -27.33
N ASP A 87 1.64 -5.82 -27.25
CA ASP A 87 1.06 -4.47 -27.26
C ASP A 87 0.54 -4.06 -25.88
N PHE A 88 1.48 -3.70 -25.02
CA PHE A 88 1.23 -3.25 -23.65
C PHE A 88 0.21 -2.11 -23.58
N LEU A 89 0.27 -1.13 -24.49
CA LEU A 89 -0.58 0.07 -24.42
C LEU A 89 -2.05 -0.28 -24.74
N ASP A 90 -2.26 -1.09 -25.78
CA ASP A 90 -3.61 -1.54 -26.12
C ASP A 90 -4.20 -2.44 -25.02
N CYS A 91 -3.40 -3.32 -24.43
CA CYS A 91 -3.82 -4.12 -23.28
C CYS A 91 -4.24 -3.23 -22.09
N VAL A 92 -3.42 -2.23 -21.73
CA VAL A 92 -3.71 -1.30 -20.64
C VAL A 92 -5.02 -0.56 -20.87
N ILE A 93 -5.27 -0.05 -22.09
CA ILE A 93 -6.50 0.66 -22.43
C ILE A 93 -7.71 -0.28 -22.31
N ARG A 94 -7.59 -1.51 -22.82
CA ARG A 94 -8.63 -2.55 -22.76
C ARG A 94 -8.98 -2.91 -21.31
N GLU A 95 -7.98 -3.20 -20.49
CA GLU A 95 -8.16 -3.61 -19.10
C GLU A 95 -8.65 -2.47 -18.21
N ALA A 96 -8.16 -1.24 -18.42
CA ALA A 96 -8.68 -0.07 -17.73
C ALA A 96 -10.17 0.17 -18.02
N ARG A 97 -10.61 -0.04 -19.27
CA ARG A 97 -12.03 0.05 -19.66
C ARG A 97 -12.85 -1.09 -19.06
N ARG A 98 -12.30 -2.30 -19.01
CA ARG A 98 -12.96 -3.47 -18.39
C ARG A 98 -13.24 -3.21 -16.92
N LEU A 99 -12.23 -2.81 -16.16
CA LEU A 99 -12.36 -2.59 -14.72
C LEU A 99 -13.24 -1.38 -14.37
N LYS A 100 -13.29 -0.35 -15.23
CA LYS A 100 -14.23 0.77 -15.09
C LYS A 100 -15.71 0.38 -15.21
N LYS A 101 -16.04 -0.76 -15.83
CA LYS A 101 -17.43 -1.22 -15.97
C LYS A 101 -17.99 -1.93 -14.73
N TYR A 102 -17.12 -2.32 -13.78
CA TYR A 102 -17.49 -3.09 -12.58
C TYR A 102 -17.38 -2.28 -11.27
N HIS A 103 -17.16 -0.97 -11.38
CA HIS A 103 -17.13 0.01 -10.29
C HIS A 103 -18.09 1.15 -10.61
#